data_AF-A0A135V5T7-F1
#
_entry.id   AF-A0A135V5T7-F1
#
_cell.length_a   1.000
_cell.length_b   1.000
_cell.length_c   1.000
_cell.angle_alpha   90.00
_cell.angle_beta   90.00
_cell.angle_gamma   90.00
#
_symmetry.space_group_name_H-M   'P 1'
#
loop_
_entity.id
_entity.type
_entity.pdbx_description
1 polymer ?
#
loop_
_entity_poly.entity_id
_entity_poly.type
_entity_poly.pdbx_seq_one_letter_code
_entity_poly.pdbx_strand_id
1 'polypeptide(L)'
;MVHISSILVPFLAGAAIASPAHSIPGRQVSGDNATLAVTGIRYTGEGCPVGSLSGNLDPNGSFDVLYEALNTTIIKVKCQIEVDIQTAAERQLVILSGTYKGHVRLTEGAWAKNQNQYKFKGSPGTINLEWPFKAPIDAATESTNNLSTEFRSGCNSKGGKFTMIINNYLSMSSDGPGEGEISITELDGVVKQSTKLATANCP
;
A
#
# COMPACT_ATOMS: atom_id res chain seq x y z
N MET A 1 70.25 8.04 23.87
CA MET A 1 68.82 8.38 23.98
C MET A 1 68.26 8.53 22.58
N VAL A 2 67.49 7.55 22.10
CA VAL A 2 66.73 7.65 20.84
C VAL A 2 65.34 7.09 21.17
N HIS A 3 64.35 7.97 21.22
CA HIS A 3 62.97 7.65 21.58
C HIS A 3 62.26 7.02 20.38
N ILE A 4 61.75 5.80 20.58
CA ILE A 4 60.86 5.09 19.64
C ILE A 4 59.43 5.58 19.94
N SER A 5 58.85 6.35 19.02
CA SER A 5 57.45 6.77 19.09
C SER A 5 56.58 5.76 18.34
N SER A 6 55.86 4.92 19.08
CA SER A 6 54.78 4.08 18.57
C SER A 6 53.57 4.93 18.17
N ILE A 7 53.17 4.86 16.91
CA ILE A 7 51.92 5.45 16.40
C ILE A 7 50.84 4.36 16.43
N LEU A 8 49.82 4.59 17.26
CA LEU A 8 48.62 3.76 17.39
C LEU A 8 47.59 4.25 16.36
N VAL A 9 47.22 3.40 15.39
CA VAL A 9 46.17 3.70 14.39
C VAL A 9 44.82 3.20 14.93
N PRO A 10 43.78 4.05 15.05
CA PRO A 10 42.47 3.59 15.48
C PRO A 10 41.73 2.96 14.29
N PHE A 11 41.29 1.72 14.45
CA PHE A 11 40.33 1.05 13.56
C PHE A 11 38.94 1.69 13.76
N LEU A 12 38.44 2.41 12.75
CA LEU A 12 37.04 2.81 12.66
C LEU A 12 36.22 1.61 12.14
N ALA A 13 35.51 0.94 13.05
CA ALA A 13 34.51 -0.06 12.69
C ALA A 13 33.27 0.66 12.13
N GLY A 14 33.05 0.57 10.81
CA GLY A 14 31.83 1.03 10.17
C GLY A 14 30.65 0.16 10.60
N ALA A 15 29.70 0.73 11.35
CA ALA A 15 28.43 0.10 11.63
C ALA A 15 27.58 0.11 10.34
N ALA A 16 27.46 -1.05 9.70
CA ALA A 16 26.47 -1.25 8.65
C ALA A 16 25.07 -1.18 9.29
N ILE A 17 24.35 -0.09 9.05
CA ILE A 17 22.95 0.06 9.41
C ILE A 17 22.15 -0.86 8.47
N ALA A 18 21.99 -2.12 8.87
CA ALA A 18 21.06 -3.02 8.21
C ALA A 18 19.66 -2.47 8.48
N SER A 19 19.01 -1.94 7.43
CA SER A 19 17.60 -1.55 7.51
C SER A 19 16.78 -2.78 7.91
N PRO A 20 15.88 -2.70 8.91
CA PRO A 20 15.03 -3.82 9.26
C PRO A 20 14.18 -4.20 8.04
N ALA A 21 14.33 -5.44 7.58
CA ALA A 21 13.43 -6.04 6.62
C ALA A 21 12.06 -6.16 7.29
N HIS A 22 11.18 -5.22 7.01
CA HIS A 22 9.81 -5.24 7.51
C HIS A 22 9.07 -6.36 6.79
N SER A 23 8.75 -7.42 7.53
CA SER A 23 7.94 -8.52 7.05
C SER A 23 6.47 -8.10 7.05
N ILE A 24 5.88 -7.86 5.87
CA ILE A 24 4.43 -7.88 5.76
C ILE A 24 3.95 -9.28 6.16
N PRO A 25 3.05 -9.41 7.16
CA PRO A 25 2.50 -10.69 7.55
C PRO A 25 1.80 -11.40 6.37
N GLY A 26 2.50 -12.38 5.82
CA GLY A 26 2.08 -13.26 4.74
C GLY A 26 2.27 -12.65 3.36
N ARG A 27 3.48 -12.66 2.84
CA ARG A 27 3.64 -12.97 1.40
C ARG A 27 3.18 -14.41 1.17
N GLN A 28 2.58 -14.71 0.01
CA GLN A 28 2.40 -16.11 -0.37
C GLN A 28 3.78 -16.76 -0.43
N VAL A 29 3.96 -17.86 0.29
CA VAL A 29 5.22 -18.61 0.29
C VAL A 29 5.18 -19.57 -0.89
N SER A 30 6.28 -19.67 -1.64
CA SER A 30 6.46 -20.65 -2.71
C SER A 30 6.08 -22.05 -2.21
N GLY A 31 4.91 -22.55 -2.64
CA GLY A 31 4.28 -23.76 -2.10
C GLY A 31 2.76 -23.67 -2.00
N ASP A 32 2.22 -22.45 -1.89
CA ASP A 32 0.81 -22.21 -2.22
C ASP A 32 0.64 -22.44 -3.72
N ASN A 33 -0.24 -23.35 -4.15
CA ASN A 33 -0.64 -23.45 -5.55
C ASN A 33 -1.21 -22.08 -5.96
N ALA A 34 -0.39 -21.23 -6.59
CA ALA A 34 -0.68 -19.83 -6.83
C ALA A 34 -1.82 -19.71 -7.83
N THR A 35 -3.05 -19.70 -7.33
CA THR A 35 -4.24 -19.53 -8.14
C THR A 35 -4.53 -18.07 -8.45
N LEU A 36 -3.66 -17.13 -8.06
CA LEU A 36 -3.77 -15.67 -8.28
C LEU A 36 -2.44 -15.13 -8.80
N ALA A 37 -2.51 -14.21 -9.76
CA ALA A 37 -1.38 -13.46 -10.28
C ALA A 37 -1.79 -12.00 -10.50
N VAL A 38 -0.93 -11.06 -10.10
CA VAL A 38 -1.08 -9.66 -10.51
C VAL A 38 -0.45 -9.49 -11.89
N THR A 39 -1.23 -8.97 -12.84
CA THR A 39 -0.89 -8.95 -14.27
C THR A 39 -0.69 -7.54 -14.82
N GLY A 40 -1.04 -6.51 -14.06
CA GLY A 40 -0.86 -5.12 -14.45
C GLY A 40 -1.17 -4.16 -13.32
N ILE A 41 -0.50 -3.01 -13.35
CA ILE A 41 -0.80 -1.83 -12.52
C ILE A 41 -0.92 -0.64 -13.45
N ARG A 42 -2.00 0.12 -13.30
CA ARG A 42 -2.25 1.38 -14.02
C ARG A 42 -2.62 2.43 -12.99
N TYR A 43 -2.33 3.70 -13.26
CA TYR A 43 -2.60 4.76 -12.31
C TYR A 43 -2.98 6.06 -13.00
N THR A 44 -3.83 6.84 -12.34
CA THR A 44 -4.35 8.13 -12.84
C THR A 44 -4.73 9.04 -11.67
N GLY A 45 -4.68 10.35 -11.88
CA GLY A 45 -5.13 11.35 -10.91
C GLY A 45 -4.07 12.40 -10.61
N GLU A 46 -4.51 13.52 -10.07
CA GLU A 46 -3.65 14.68 -9.78
C GLU A 46 -2.57 14.36 -8.74
N GLY A 47 -2.82 13.38 -7.87
CA GLY A 47 -1.86 12.92 -6.86
C GLY A 47 -0.85 11.87 -7.37
N CYS A 48 -0.96 11.39 -8.60
CA CYS A 48 0.01 10.46 -9.18
C CYS A 48 0.18 10.70 -10.69
N PRO A 49 0.97 11.73 -11.08
CA PRO A 49 1.26 12.02 -12.47
C PRO A 49 1.93 10.84 -13.19
N VAL A 50 1.79 10.80 -14.52
CA VAL A 50 2.37 9.71 -15.33
C VAL A 50 3.88 9.62 -15.11
N GLY A 51 4.38 8.42 -14.81
CA GLY A 51 5.79 8.20 -14.46
C GLY A 51 6.10 8.30 -12.97
N SER A 52 5.18 8.85 -12.16
CA SER A 52 5.39 9.04 -10.71
C SER A 52 5.12 7.79 -9.87
N LEU A 53 4.82 6.67 -10.51
CA LEU A 53 4.59 5.39 -9.85
C LEU A 53 5.35 4.29 -10.58
N SER A 54 6.20 3.57 -9.85
CA SER A 54 6.77 2.30 -10.30
C SER A 54 6.06 1.16 -9.59
N GLY A 55 5.52 0.22 -10.37
CA GLY A 55 4.90 -1.00 -9.89
C GLY A 55 5.86 -2.18 -10.02
N ASN A 56 6.13 -2.91 -8.95
CA ASN A 56 6.73 -4.24 -9.05
C ASN A 56 5.65 -5.30 -8.86
N LEU A 57 5.64 -6.31 -9.72
CA LEU A 57 4.64 -7.38 -9.72
C LEU A 57 5.32 -8.69 -9.37
N ASP A 58 4.89 -9.29 -8.27
CA ASP A 58 5.23 -10.66 -7.96
C ASP A 58 4.13 -11.59 -8.52
N PRO A 59 4.50 -12.61 -9.31
CA PRO A 59 3.56 -13.64 -9.76
C PRO A 59 2.78 -14.32 -8.62
N ASN A 60 3.29 -14.26 -7.39
CA ASN A 60 2.68 -14.83 -6.18
C ASN A 60 1.70 -13.88 -5.46
N GLY A 61 1.15 -12.88 -6.16
CA GLY A 61 0.05 -12.05 -5.63
C GLY A 61 0.46 -10.81 -4.84
N SER A 62 1.77 -10.56 -4.67
CA SER A 62 2.28 -9.31 -4.11
C SER A 62 2.49 -8.26 -5.18
N PHE A 63 2.26 -7.00 -4.82
CA PHE A 63 2.56 -5.88 -5.66
C PHE A 63 3.01 -4.67 -4.83
N ASP A 64 4.06 -4.02 -5.30
CA ASP A 64 4.59 -2.83 -4.65
C ASP A 64 4.34 -1.63 -5.56
N VAL A 65 3.81 -0.54 -5.01
CA VAL A 65 3.65 0.75 -5.70
C VAL A 65 4.45 1.81 -4.95
N LEU A 66 5.53 2.28 -5.58
CA LEU A 66 6.34 3.40 -5.06
C LEU A 66 5.81 4.70 -5.64
N TYR A 67 5.40 5.63 -4.78
CA TYR A 67 5.00 6.99 -5.18
C TYR A 67 6.23 7.88 -5.16
N GLU A 68 6.50 8.59 -6.26
CA GLU A 68 7.58 9.58 -6.29
C GLU A 68 7.34 10.72 -5.27
N ALA A 69 6.08 11.05 -4.97
CA ALA A 69 5.60 11.72 -3.75
C ALA A 69 4.11 12.07 -3.93
N LEU A 70 3.19 11.26 -3.41
CA LEU A 70 1.79 11.69 -3.30
C LEU A 70 1.68 12.60 -2.09
N ASN A 71 1.58 13.91 -2.28
CA ASN A 71 1.53 14.87 -1.18
C ASN A 71 0.42 15.92 -1.36
N THR A 72 0.04 16.56 -0.26
CA THR A 72 -0.78 17.77 -0.29
C THR A 72 -0.57 18.58 0.97
N THR A 73 -0.67 19.90 0.80
CA THR A 73 -0.55 20.89 1.88
C THR A 73 -1.83 21.65 2.16
N ILE A 74 -2.81 21.73 1.23
CA ILE A 74 -4.03 22.54 1.43
C ILE A 74 -5.29 21.96 0.75
N ILE A 75 -5.16 21.02 -0.20
CA ILE A 75 -6.28 20.54 -1.03
C ILE A 75 -6.46 19.02 -0.97
N LYS A 76 -7.66 18.54 -1.31
CA LYS A 76 -7.90 17.12 -1.49
C LYS A 76 -7.28 16.66 -2.81
N VAL A 77 -6.27 15.79 -2.73
CA VAL A 77 -5.68 15.12 -3.89
C VAL A 77 -6.15 13.67 -3.97
N LYS A 78 -6.21 13.14 -5.19
CA LYS A 78 -6.59 11.75 -5.47
C LYS A 78 -5.54 11.09 -6.33
N CYS A 79 -5.09 9.90 -5.91
CA CYS A 79 -4.46 8.93 -6.79
C CYS A 79 -5.38 7.71 -6.93
N GLN A 80 -5.72 7.34 -8.17
CA GLN A 80 -6.41 6.11 -8.49
C GLN A 80 -5.41 5.10 -9.05
N ILE A 81 -5.37 3.92 -8.45
CA ILE A 81 -4.57 2.78 -8.88
C ILE A 81 -5.52 1.68 -9.32
N GLU A 82 -5.30 1.13 -10.50
CA GLU A 82 -5.96 -0.07 -11.01
C GLU A 82 -4.97 -1.24 -10.97
N VAL A 83 -5.35 -2.32 -10.29
CA VAL A 83 -4.57 -3.55 -10.18
C VAL A 83 -5.32 -4.65 -10.91
N ASP A 84 -4.74 -5.15 -11.98
CA ASP A 84 -5.31 -6.21 -12.80
C ASP A 84 -4.88 -7.58 -12.25
N ILE A 85 -5.85 -8.37 -11.79
CA ILE A 85 -5.66 -9.64 -11.10
C ILE A 85 -6.21 -10.76 -11.99
N GLN A 86 -5.40 -11.78 -12.23
CA GLN A 86 -5.82 -13.01 -12.91
C GLN A 86 -5.81 -14.17 -11.93
N THR A 87 -6.76 -15.09 -12.10
CA THR A 87 -6.86 -16.26 -11.22
C THR A 87 -7.49 -17.43 -11.94
N ALA A 88 -7.12 -18.64 -11.54
CA ALA A 88 -7.69 -19.90 -12.02
C ALA A 88 -8.69 -20.53 -11.02
N ALA A 89 -9.02 -19.85 -9.93
CA ALA A 89 -9.80 -20.41 -8.83
C ALA A 89 -11.30 -20.47 -9.18
N GLU A 90 -11.94 -21.60 -8.87
CA GLU A 90 -13.37 -21.83 -9.12
C GLU A 90 -14.31 -21.12 -8.13
N ARG A 91 -13.77 -20.71 -6.97
CA ARG A 91 -14.47 -20.01 -5.88
C ARG A 91 -13.50 -19.00 -5.30
N GLN A 92 -13.89 -17.73 -5.15
CA GLN A 92 -12.94 -16.67 -4.79
C GLN A 92 -13.43 -15.81 -3.62
N LEU A 93 -12.52 -15.65 -2.66
CA LEU A 93 -12.52 -14.66 -1.60
C LEU A 93 -11.08 -14.11 -1.59
N VAL A 94 -10.94 -12.80 -1.75
CA VAL A 94 -9.64 -12.14 -1.88
C VAL A 94 -9.39 -11.33 -0.61
N ILE A 95 -8.35 -11.69 0.14
CA ILE A 95 -7.86 -10.88 1.24
C ILE A 95 -6.84 -9.92 0.66
N LEU A 96 -7.08 -8.63 0.83
CA LEU A 96 -6.12 -7.60 0.48
C LEU A 96 -5.51 -7.04 1.75
N SER A 97 -4.18 -6.94 1.77
CA SER A 97 -3.48 -6.05 2.69
C SER A 97 -2.83 -4.93 1.88
N GLY A 98 -2.88 -3.71 2.39
CA GLY A 98 -2.15 -2.58 1.82
C GLY A 98 -1.55 -1.75 2.94
N THR A 99 -0.22 -1.69 3.02
CA THR A 99 0.50 -0.86 3.96
C THR A 99 0.93 0.43 3.27
N TYR A 100 0.44 1.56 3.77
CA TYR A 100 0.74 2.89 3.28
C TYR A 100 1.80 3.52 4.17
N LYS A 101 2.91 3.95 3.59
CA LYS A 101 3.97 4.68 4.30
C LYS A 101 4.10 6.10 3.78
N GLY A 102 4.49 7.01 4.66
CA GLY A 102 4.66 8.40 4.31
C GLY A 102 5.01 9.27 5.51
N HIS A 103 4.60 10.53 5.47
CA HIS A 103 4.93 11.51 6.50
C HIS A 103 3.77 12.48 6.72
N VAL A 104 3.58 12.92 7.96
CA VAL A 104 2.59 13.93 8.33
C VAL A 104 3.23 14.97 9.22
N ARG A 105 3.08 16.24 8.85
CA ARG A 105 3.45 17.39 9.67
C ARG A 105 2.27 18.34 9.78
N LEU A 106 1.76 18.59 10.98
CA LEU A 106 0.63 19.46 11.25
C LEU A 106 0.93 20.39 12.42
N THR A 107 0.67 21.69 12.27
CA THR A 107 0.69 22.65 13.37
C THR A 107 -0.68 22.73 14.03
N GLU A 108 -0.75 23.28 15.25
CA GLU A 108 -2.01 23.44 15.99
C GLU A 108 -3.12 24.06 15.14
N GLY A 109 -4.34 23.52 15.24
CA GLY A 109 -5.48 23.91 14.41
C GLY A 109 -5.58 23.18 13.07
N ALA A 110 -4.56 22.44 12.62
CA ALA A 110 -4.61 21.64 11.39
C ALA A 110 -4.99 20.16 11.65
N TRP A 111 -5.65 19.56 10.66
CA TRP A 111 -5.90 18.12 10.58
C TRP A 111 -5.69 17.60 9.17
N ALA A 112 -5.26 16.33 9.07
CA ALA A 112 -5.13 15.63 7.81
C ALA A 112 -5.81 14.27 7.85
N LYS A 113 -6.07 13.71 6.68
CA LYS A 113 -6.62 12.37 6.53
C LYS A 113 -6.04 11.69 5.30
N ASN A 114 -5.62 10.43 5.48
CA ASN A 114 -5.40 9.47 4.41
C ASN A 114 -6.65 8.56 4.32
N GLN A 115 -7.39 8.64 3.22
CA GLN A 115 -8.58 7.84 2.98
C GLN A 115 -8.34 6.89 1.81
N ASN A 116 -8.65 5.62 1.99
CA ASN A 116 -8.44 4.58 1.00
C ASN A 116 -9.76 3.91 0.66
N GLN A 117 -10.09 3.90 -0.62
CA GLN A 117 -11.29 3.29 -1.13
C GLN A 117 -10.95 2.14 -2.06
N TYR A 118 -11.57 0.99 -1.84
CA TYR A 118 -11.35 -0.23 -2.59
C TYR A 118 -12.63 -0.70 -3.25
N LYS A 119 -12.54 -1.04 -4.53
CA LYS A 119 -13.67 -1.51 -5.32
C LYS A 119 -13.20 -2.44 -6.43
N PHE A 120 -13.98 -3.46 -6.76
CA PHE A 120 -13.79 -4.22 -7.99
C PHE A 120 -14.59 -3.59 -9.15
N LYS A 121 -13.96 -3.45 -10.31
CA LYS A 121 -14.61 -2.93 -11.52
C LYS A 121 -15.81 -3.82 -11.88
N GLY A 122 -16.98 -3.20 -12.05
CA GLY A 122 -18.24 -3.92 -12.32
C GLY A 122 -18.95 -4.49 -11.08
N SER A 123 -18.37 -4.38 -9.87
CA SER A 123 -19.05 -4.74 -8.62
C SER A 123 -19.70 -3.50 -7.97
N PRO A 124 -20.86 -3.64 -7.30
CA PRO A 124 -21.48 -2.53 -6.57
C PRO A 124 -20.78 -2.23 -5.23
N GLY A 125 -20.02 -3.17 -4.68
CA GLY A 125 -19.38 -3.04 -3.36
C GLY A 125 -18.21 -2.05 -3.37
N THR A 126 -18.13 -1.22 -2.32
CA THR A 126 -17.00 -0.30 -2.09
C THR A 126 -16.65 -0.32 -0.61
N ILE A 127 -15.37 -0.50 -0.28
CA ILE A 127 -14.87 -0.42 1.10
C ILE A 127 -14.09 0.88 1.26
N ASN A 128 -14.35 1.59 2.36
CA ASN A 128 -13.64 2.82 2.70
C ASN A 128 -12.93 2.62 4.04
N LEU A 129 -11.67 3.00 4.09
CA LEU A 129 -10.83 3.03 5.29
C LEU A 129 -10.22 4.43 5.41
N GLU A 130 -10.07 4.89 6.65
CA GLU A 130 -9.64 6.26 6.93
C GLU A 130 -8.65 6.29 8.08
N TRP A 131 -7.57 7.05 7.90
CA TRP A 131 -6.53 7.30 8.88
C TRP A 131 -6.47 8.81 9.15
N PRO A 132 -7.15 9.30 10.21
CA PRO A 132 -7.11 10.71 10.57
C PRO A 132 -5.85 11.04 11.37
N PHE A 133 -5.30 12.23 11.13
CA PHE A 133 -4.17 12.80 11.86
C PHE A 133 -4.58 14.16 12.44
N LYS A 134 -4.22 14.39 13.70
CA LYS A 134 -4.51 15.65 14.41
C LYS A 134 -3.21 16.29 14.87
N ALA A 135 -3.16 17.60 14.75
CA ALA A 135 -2.05 18.40 15.26
C ALA A 135 -1.93 18.37 16.80
N PRO A 136 -0.75 18.72 17.34
CA PRO A 136 0.52 18.88 16.62
C PRO A 136 1.16 17.52 16.35
N ILE A 137 1.73 17.33 15.15
CA ILE A 137 2.46 16.11 14.78
C ILE A 137 3.51 16.42 13.74
N ASP A 138 4.65 15.73 13.80
CA ASP A 138 5.70 15.71 12.78
C ASP A 138 6.32 14.31 12.84
N ALA A 139 5.83 13.41 12.00
CA ALA A 139 6.17 11.99 12.11
C ALA A 139 6.04 11.25 10.78
N ALA A 140 6.91 10.25 10.61
CA ALA A 140 6.68 9.18 9.65
C ALA A 140 5.42 8.40 10.03
N THR A 141 4.63 8.03 9.02
CA THR A 141 3.37 7.31 9.21
C THR A 141 3.42 5.96 8.51
N GLU A 142 2.89 4.94 9.16
CA GLU A 142 2.61 3.63 8.57
C GLU A 142 1.18 3.24 8.91
N SER A 143 0.39 2.84 7.92
CA SER A 143 -1.02 2.49 8.10
C SER A 143 -1.38 1.29 7.24
N THR A 144 -1.80 0.19 7.88
CA THR A 144 -2.14 -1.06 7.18
C THR A 144 -3.65 -1.26 7.10
N ASN A 145 -4.13 -1.33 5.87
CA ASN A 145 -5.50 -1.70 5.55
C ASN A 145 -5.58 -3.21 5.35
N ASN A 146 -6.43 -3.89 6.13
CA ASN A 146 -6.78 -5.28 5.90
C ASN A 146 -8.22 -5.39 5.42
N LEU A 147 -8.42 -5.91 4.21
CA LEU A 147 -9.73 -6.14 3.62
C LEU A 147 -10.02 -7.63 3.58
N SER A 148 -11.18 -8.01 4.10
CA SER A 148 -11.83 -9.28 3.79
C SER A 148 -12.92 -9.03 2.76
N THR A 149 -12.59 -8.99 1.46
CA THR A 149 -13.59 -8.81 0.40
C THR A 149 -13.87 -10.10 -0.32
N GLU A 150 -15.14 -10.49 -0.33
CA GLU A 150 -15.65 -11.52 -1.22
C GLU A 150 -15.74 -10.98 -2.65
N PHE A 151 -14.93 -11.53 -3.54
CA PHE A 151 -15.09 -11.33 -4.97
C PHE A 151 -15.42 -12.68 -5.61
N ARG A 152 -16.67 -12.85 -6.04
CA ARG A 152 -17.13 -14.09 -6.67
C ARG A 152 -16.89 -14.02 -8.17
N SER A 153 -15.97 -14.82 -8.67
CA SER A 153 -15.95 -15.15 -10.09
C SER A 153 -17.29 -15.82 -10.46
N GLY A 154 -17.86 -15.52 -11.63
CA GLY A 154 -19.19 -15.99 -12.01
C GLY A 154 -19.37 -17.51 -11.84
N CYS A 155 -20.61 -17.96 -11.69
CA CYS A 155 -20.92 -19.39 -11.58
C CYS A 155 -20.30 -20.22 -12.73
N ASN A 156 -19.64 -21.33 -12.40
CA ASN A 156 -18.89 -22.20 -13.33
C ASN A 156 -17.66 -21.58 -14.01
N SER A 157 -17.09 -20.50 -13.44
CA SER A 157 -15.85 -19.92 -13.95
C SER A 157 -14.64 -20.77 -13.52
N LYS A 158 -13.78 -21.12 -14.49
CA LYS A 158 -12.44 -21.71 -14.24
C LYS A 158 -11.43 -20.61 -13.87
N GLY A 159 -11.85 -19.67 -13.02
CA GLY A 159 -11.17 -18.41 -12.78
C GLY A 159 -11.51 -17.30 -13.79
N GLY A 160 -10.75 -16.20 -13.76
CA GLY A 160 -11.03 -15.00 -14.54
C GLY A 160 -10.02 -13.88 -14.36
N LYS A 161 -10.27 -12.75 -15.04
CA LYS A 161 -9.52 -11.49 -14.91
C LYS A 161 -10.40 -10.44 -14.27
N PHE A 162 -9.85 -9.73 -13.29
CA PHE A 162 -10.54 -8.72 -12.51
C PHE A 162 -9.67 -7.48 -12.37
N THR A 163 -10.28 -6.31 -12.38
CA THR A 163 -9.58 -5.05 -12.08
C THR A 163 -10.05 -4.57 -10.73
N MET A 164 -9.13 -4.51 -9.77
CA MET A 164 -9.33 -3.81 -8.51
C MET A 164 -8.97 -2.33 -8.71
N ILE A 165 -9.79 -1.45 -8.15
CA ILE A 165 -9.59 -0.01 -8.14
C ILE A 165 -9.33 0.39 -6.68
N ILE A 166 -8.17 1.00 -6.44
CA ILE A 166 -7.75 1.59 -5.18
C ILE A 166 -7.70 3.10 -5.38
N ASN A 167 -8.58 3.85 -4.72
CA ASN A 167 -8.46 5.31 -4.67
C ASN A 167 -7.80 5.69 -3.34
N ASN A 168 -6.62 6.30 -3.39
CA ASN A 168 -6.00 6.96 -2.27
C ASN A 168 -6.32 8.47 -2.33
N TYR A 169 -6.91 8.98 -1.26
CA TYR A 169 -7.23 10.39 -1.08
C TYR A 169 -6.42 10.93 0.08
N LEU A 170 -5.66 12.00 -0.16
CA LEU A 170 -5.11 12.81 0.90
C LEU A 170 -5.91 14.09 1.00
N SER A 171 -6.27 14.49 2.21
CA SER A 171 -6.94 15.74 2.47
C SER A 171 -6.37 16.39 3.71
N MET A 172 -6.20 17.71 3.66
CA MET A 172 -5.86 18.53 4.81
C MET A 172 -6.88 19.65 4.95
N SER A 173 -7.14 20.09 6.16
CA SER A 173 -7.88 21.31 6.46
C SER A 173 -7.44 21.86 7.82
N SER A 174 -7.70 23.13 8.07
CA SER A 174 -7.36 23.78 9.32
C SER A 174 -8.42 24.76 9.79
N ASP A 175 -8.51 24.94 11.10
CA ASP A 175 -9.21 26.03 11.75
C ASP A 175 -8.19 27.10 12.15
N GLY A 176 -8.29 28.31 11.58
CA GLY A 176 -7.37 29.42 11.89
C GLY A 176 -6.01 29.32 11.17
N PRO A 177 -4.88 29.68 11.81
CA PRO A 177 -3.56 29.71 11.17
C PRO A 177 -2.89 28.33 11.06
N GLY A 178 -3.63 27.24 11.25
CA GLY A 178 -3.07 25.90 11.18
C GLY A 178 -2.53 25.58 9.78
N GLU A 179 -1.28 25.12 9.73
CA GLU A 179 -0.58 24.69 8.52
C GLU A 179 -0.24 23.21 8.61
N GLY A 180 0.05 22.59 7.46
CA GLY A 180 0.54 21.24 7.46
C GLY A 180 0.81 20.65 6.09
N GLU A 181 1.25 19.40 6.12
CA GLU A 181 1.55 18.56 4.98
C GLU A 181 1.22 17.12 5.35
N ILE A 182 0.65 16.39 4.39
CA ILE A 182 0.57 14.94 4.42
C ILE A 182 1.11 14.39 3.11
N SER A 183 1.93 13.34 3.20
CA SER A 183 2.47 12.63 2.05
C SER A 183 2.42 11.12 2.23
N ILE A 184 2.34 10.40 1.10
CA ILE A 184 2.47 8.96 0.96
C ILE A 184 3.55 8.70 -0.09
N THR A 185 4.52 7.88 0.26
CA THR A 185 5.67 7.54 -0.57
C THR A 185 5.63 6.08 -1.03
N GLU A 186 4.89 5.22 -0.33
CA GLU A 186 4.87 3.78 -0.62
C GLU A 186 3.48 3.19 -0.31
N LEU A 187 3.03 2.30 -1.19
CA LEU A 187 1.99 1.32 -0.95
C LEU A 187 2.57 -0.06 -1.22
N ASP A 188 2.79 -0.84 -0.16
CA ASP A 188 3.13 -2.26 -0.24
C ASP A 188 1.82 -3.06 -0.14
N GLY A 189 1.46 -3.72 -1.24
CA GLY A 189 0.18 -4.39 -1.44
C GLY A 189 0.32 -5.91 -1.55
N VAL A 190 -0.60 -6.64 -0.92
CA VAL A 190 -0.64 -8.10 -1.01
C VAL A 190 -2.07 -8.57 -1.24
N VAL A 191 -2.25 -9.37 -2.29
CA VAL A 191 -3.49 -10.08 -2.63
C VAL A 191 -3.33 -11.55 -2.23
N LYS A 192 -4.29 -12.11 -1.49
CA LYS A 192 -4.32 -13.53 -1.12
C LYS A 192 -5.66 -14.17 -1.44
N GLN A 193 -5.62 -15.45 -1.83
CA GLN A 193 -6.81 -16.27 -1.88
C GLN A 193 -7.17 -16.75 -0.47
N SER A 194 -8.43 -16.65 -0.08
CA SER A 194 -8.99 -17.36 1.07
C SER A 194 -9.82 -18.54 0.60
N THR A 195 -9.60 -19.70 1.20
CA THR A 195 -10.31 -20.97 0.91
C THR A 195 -11.60 -21.13 1.71
N LYS A 196 -11.98 -20.15 2.55
CA LYS A 196 -13.21 -20.20 3.36
C LYS A 196 -14.44 -19.87 2.52
N LEU A 197 -15.12 -20.89 2.00
CA LEU A 197 -16.58 -21.06 2.03
C LEU A 197 -17.00 -22.30 1.21
N ALA A 198 -17.66 -23.25 1.88
CA ALA A 198 -18.48 -24.25 1.22
C ALA A 198 -19.67 -23.55 0.54
N THR A 199 -19.95 -23.93 -0.71
CA THR A 199 -20.93 -23.30 -1.60
C THR A 199 -22.37 -23.38 -1.10
N ALA A 200 -23.12 -22.29 -1.33
CA ALA A 200 -24.45 -22.42 -1.92
C ALA A 200 -24.30 -22.64 -3.42
N ASN A 201 -25.01 -23.62 -3.98
CA ASN A 201 -24.99 -23.93 -5.40
C ASN A 201 -25.37 -22.69 -6.22
N CYS A 202 -24.69 -22.52 -7.34
CA CYS A 202 -25.16 -21.64 -8.40
C CYS A 202 -26.52 -22.13 -8.91
N PRO A 203 -27.51 -21.25 -9.13
CA PRO A 203 -28.73 -21.62 -9.82
C PRO A 203 -28.42 -22.08 -11.26
#